data_AF-A0A965G402-F1
#
_entry.id   AF-A0A965G402-F1
#
_cell.length_a   1.000
_cell.length_b   1.000
_cell.length_c   1.000
_cell.angle_alpha   90.00
_cell.angle_beta   90.00
_cell.angle_gamma   90.00
#
_symmetry.space_group_name_H-M   'P 1'
#
loop_
_entity.id
_entity.type
_entity.pdbx_description
1 polymer ?
#
loop_
_entity_poly.entity_id
_entity_poly.type
_entity_poly.pdbx_seq_one_letter_code
_entity_poly.pdbx_strand_id
1 'polypeptide(L)'
;MKTAVLKQEGRRKRQTSAKAARKELPSPEEYLKQNPIPGGLMYYPGSGTDYGPMKLFHELGRLDRFIHADYMATRAQAEQTTGWLWERYEREVRELGPERFRARSWEDLWHPQARERRRDLIARGHAFQQEIRTGPGPRHVDFYFVFVDAIGLWPFLVRAGMKPDVVVLQDHGFGGNWDAFGKTEKFYEQVKKAGHWPEHLLVAENTRPWPGYQPVSKAIYQKGQMHGHRRAIYRKEKKADRPTIPGIWDDEALMEMAGVSGR
;
A
#
# COMPACT_ATOMS: atom_id res chain seq x y z
N MET A 1 -38.95 -50.77 59.52
CA MET A 1 -39.11 -49.86 58.37
C MET A 1 -37.83 -49.06 58.22
N LYS A 2 -37.21 -49.13 57.03
CA LYS A 2 -35.92 -48.51 56.67
C LYS A 2 -36.20 -47.12 56.09
N THR A 3 -35.45 -46.10 56.52
CA THR A 3 -35.31 -44.88 55.70
C THR A 3 -33.89 -44.34 55.81
N ALA A 4 -33.30 -44.13 54.64
CA ALA A 4 -31.88 -43.94 54.39
C ALA A 4 -31.45 -42.46 54.46
N VAL A 5 -30.18 -42.28 54.83
CA VAL A 5 -29.42 -41.04 54.79
C VAL A 5 -29.02 -40.73 53.34
N LEU A 6 -29.35 -39.53 52.84
CA LEU A 6 -28.88 -39.01 51.56
C LEU A 6 -27.90 -37.84 51.79
N LYS A 7 -26.61 -38.12 51.59
CA LYS A 7 -25.55 -37.12 51.44
C LYS A 7 -25.68 -36.48 50.05
N GLN A 8 -25.83 -35.16 49.99
CA GLN A 8 -25.58 -34.39 48.77
C GLN A 8 -24.14 -33.86 48.77
N GLU A 9 -23.29 -34.45 47.94
CA GLU A 9 -21.98 -33.90 47.59
C GLU A 9 -22.14 -32.86 46.47
N GLY A 10 -21.94 -31.59 46.81
CA GLY A 10 -21.89 -30.48 45.87
C GLY A 10 -20.61 -30.50 45.04
N ARG A 11 -20.68 -31.05 43.83
CA ARG A 11 -19.60 -31.06 42.83
C ARG A 11 -19.47 -29.67 42.18
N ARG A 12 -18.69 -28.77 42.78
CA ARG A 12 -18.27 -27.50 42.14
C ARG A 12 -17.36 -27.81 40.94
N LYS A 13 -17.92 -27.79 39.73
CA LYS A 13 -17.14 -27.75 38.48
C LYS A 13 -16.39 -26.42 38.41
N ARG A 14 -15.07 -26.45 38.59
CA ARG A 14 -14.17 -25.36 38.21
C ARG A 14 -14.25 -25.18 36.69
N GLN A 15 -14.96 -24.15 36.23
CA GLN A 15 -14.79 -23.61 34.88
C GLN A 15 -13.43 -22.91 34.85
N THR A 16 -12.39 -23.61 34.41
CA THR A 16 -11.14 -22.99 33.99
C THR A 16 -11.34 -22.44 32.59
N SER A 17 -11.71 -21.16 32.51
CA SER A 17 -11.65 -20.38 31.27
C SER A 17 -10.17 -20.19 30.91
N ALA A 18 -9.64 -21.04 30.03
CA ALA A 18 -8.35 -20.83 29.41
C ALA A 18 -8.46 -19.60 28.48
N LYS A 19 -8.11 -18.43 29.03
CA LYS A 19 -7.93 -17.19 28.27
C LYS A 19 -6.68 -17.39 27.42
N ALA A 20 -6.85 -17.84 26.18
CA ALA A 20 -5.76 -17.92 25.21
C ALA A 20 -5.06 -16.55 25.17
N ALA A 21 -3.81 -16.49 25.62
CA ALA A 21 -3.03 -15.27 25.57
C ALA A 21 -2.93 -14.85 24.10
N ARG A 22 -3.58 -13.76 23.73
CA ARG A 22 -3.39 -13.15 22.40
C ARG A 22 -1.91 -12.80 22.31
N LYS A 23 -1.17 -13.53 21.48
CA LYS A 23 0.23 -13.24 21.19
C LYS A 23 0.30 -11.81 20.67
N GLU A 24 1.10 -10.96 21.31
CA GLU A 24 1.26 -9.58 20.89
C GLU A 24 1.81 -9.54 19.45
N LEU A 25 1.30 -8.61 18.63
CA LEU A 25 1.81 -8.43 17.28
C LEU A 25 3.24 -7.85 17.35
N PRO A 26 4.17 -8.33 16.50
CA PRO A 26 5.53 -7.79 16.44
C PRO A 26 5.53 -6.33 16.00
N SER A 27 6.64 -5.62 16.20
CA SER A 27 6.85 -4.32 15.54
C SER A 27 6.95 -4.49 14.01
N PRO A 28 6.71 -3.43 13.21
CA PRO A 28 6.97 -3.48 11.77
C PRO A 28 8.39 -3.94 11.41
N GLU A 29 9.38 -3.54 12.22
CA GLU A 29 10.78 -3.91 12.01
C GLU A 29 11.03 -5.40 12.25
N GLU A 30 10.50 -5.94 13.34
CA GLU A 30 10.57 -7.36 13.67
C GLU A 30 9.87 -8.22 12.61
N TYR A 31 8.71 -7.77 12.13
CA TYR A 31 7.96 -8.43 11.07
C TYR A 31 8.77 -8.49 9.76
N LEU A 32 9.33 -7.36 9.30
CA LEU A 32 10.06 -7.30 8.03
C LEU A 32 11.38 -8.07 8.06
N LYS A 33 12.08 -8.11 9.20
CA LYS A 33 13.26 -8.98 9.37
C LYS A 33 12.95 -10.46 9.10
N GLN A 34 11.73 -10.90 9.44
CA GLN A 34 11.28 -12.28 9.23
C GLN A 34 10.58 -12.49 7.87
N ASN A 35 10.09 -11.41 7.26
CA ASN A 35 9.28 -11.44 6.03
C ASN A 35 9.78 -10.37 5.04
N PRO A 36 11.02 -10.48 4.52
CA PRO A 36 11.53 -9.54 3.54
C PRO A 36 10.75 -9.66 2.22
N ILE A 37 10.79 -8.60 1.43
CA ILE A 37 10.15 -8.45 0.12
C ILE A 37 11.23 -8.05 -0.91
N PRO A 38 12.20 -8.93 -1.22
CA PRO A 38 13.36 -8.56 -2.03
C PRO A 38 12.96 -8.09 -3.43
N GLY A 39 13.49 -6.95 -3.87
CA GLY A 39 13.19 -6.39 -5.19
C GLY A 39 11.77 -5.81 -5.31
N GLY A 40 11.04 -5.69 -4.20
CA GLY A 40 9.67 -5.19 -4.21
C GLY A 40 9.57 -3.71 -4.57
N LEU A 41 8.38 -3.32 -5.01
CA LEU A 41 8.03 -1.94 -5.35
C LEU A 41 7.08 -1.34 -4.30
N MET A 42 7.45 -0.21 -3.72
CA MET A 42 6.58 0.58 -2.85
C MET A 42 5.90 1.72 -3.62
N TYR A 43 4.62 1.92 -3.37
CA TYR A 43 3.87 3.10 -3.80
C TYR A 43 3.44 3.94 -2.61
N TYR A 44 3.84 5.21 -2.60
CA TYR A 44 3.52 6.17 -1.56
C TYR A 44 2.71 7.34 -2.15
N PRO A 45 1.37 7.27 -2.05
CA PRO A 45 0.50 8.36 -2.46
C PRO A 45 0.53 9.50 -1.42
N GLY A 46 0.68 10.75 -1.86
CA GLY A 46 0.68 11.94 -1.00
C GLY A 46 1.84 11.98 0.01
N SER A 47 3.03 11.57 -0.41
CA SER A 47 4.17 11.33 0.50
C SER A 47 4.72 12.57 1.19
N GLY A 48 4.58 13.77 0.60
CA GLY A 48 5.28 14.98 1.02
C GLY A 48 6.79 14.73 1.18
N THR A 49 7.33 15.12 2.33
CA THR A 49 8.72 14.87 2.74
C THR A 49 8.87 13.64 3.65
N ASP A 50 7.85 12.77 3.72
CA ASP A 50 7.90 11.58 4.55
C ASP A 50 8.77 10.49 3.92
N TYR A 51 9.90 10.22 4.56
CA TYR A 51 10.86 9.23 4.09
C TYR A 51 10.91 7.98 4.98
N GLY A 52 10.11 7.95 6.05
CA GLY A 52 10.08 6.86 7.03
C GLY A 52 9.70 5.51 6.43
N PRO A 53 8.63 5.39 5.60
CA PRO A 53 8.27 4.15 4.94
C PRO A 53 9.37 3.63 4.02
N MET A 54 9.96 4.52 3.23
CA MET A 54 11.07 4.16 2.32
C MET A 54 12.26 3.61 3.11
N LYS A 55 12.63 4.27 4.22
CA LYS A 55 13.70 3.81 5.11
C LYS A 55 13.40 2.42 5.67
N LEU A 56 12.21 2.24 6.24
CA LEU A 56 11.79 0.98 6.84
C LEU A 56 11.85 -0.18 5.84
N PHE A 57 11.24 -0.01 4.67
CA PHE A 57 11.14 -1.06 3.67
C PHE A 57 12.44 -1.28 2.89
N HIS A 58 13.27 -0.26 2.72
CA HIS A 58 14.61 -0.45 2.17
C HIS A 58 15.51 -1.26 3.11
N GLU A 59 15.67 -0.80 4.35
CA GLU A 59 16.62 -1.38 5.31
C GLU A 59 16.21 -2.79 5.77
N LEU A 60 14.90 -3.02 5.96
CA LEU A 60 14.40 -4.29 6.54
C LEU A 60 13.57 -5.10 5.56
N GLY A 61 12.82 -4.45 4.67
CA GLY A 61 12.02 -5.11 3.64
C GLY A 61 12.84 -5.50 2.41
N ARG A 62 14.06 -4.99 2.22
CA ARG A 62 14.90 -5.21 1.03
C ARG A 62 14.25 -4.73 -0.27
N LEU A 63 13.43 -3.69 -0.19
CA LEU A 63 12.92 -3.00 -1.37
C LEU A 63 14.01 -2.12 -1.98
N ASP A 64 14.02 -2.08 -3.30
CA ASP A 64 14.92 -1.28 -4.13
C ASP A 64 14.17 -0.36 -5.09
N ARG A 65 12.83 -0.38 -5.10
CA ARG A 65 12.03 0.49 -5.98
C ARG A 65 10.94 1.22 -5.19
N PHE A 66 10.86 2.53 -5.40
CA PHE A 66 9.95 3.41 -4.69
C PHE A 66 9.29 4.40 -5.66
N ILE A 67 7.98 4.54 -5.60
CA ILE A 67 7.23 5.55 -6.35
C ILE A 67 6.52 6.45 -5.36
N HIS A 68 6.86 7.74 -5.36
CA HIS A 68 6.16 8.79 -4.65
C HIS A 68 5.30 9.56 -5.66
N ALA A 69 4.03 9.74 -5.34
CA ALA A 69 3.08 10.47 -6.18
C ALA A 69 2.40 11.57 -5.36
N ASP A 70 2.72 12.82 -5.68
CA ASP A 70 2.28 13.96 -4.88
C ASP A 70 2.32 15.27 -5.70
N TYR A 71 1.15 15.86 -5.95
CA TYR A 71 1.02 17.15 -6.65
C TYR A 71 1.15 18.38 -5.73
N MET A 72 1.46 18.19 -4.45
CA MET A 72 1.74 19.25 -3.47
C MET A 72 3.21 19.29 -3.08
N ALA A 73 3.94 18.19 -3.25
CA ALA A 73 5.38 18.15 -3.10
C ALA A 73 6.11 18.78 -4.30
N THR A 74 7.17 19.50 -4.03
CA THR A 74 8.09 20.01 -5.05
C THR A 74 9.17 18.99 -5.38
N ARG A 75 9.81 19.14 -6.54
CA ARG A 75 11.02 18.39 -6.89
C ARG A 75 12.08 18.46 -5.80
N ALA A 76 12.38 19.65 -5.29
CA ALA A 76 13.41 19.83 -4.26
C ALA A 76 13.09 19.05 -2.98
N GLN A 77 11.81 19.00 -2.58
CA GLN A 77 11.38 18.18 -1.43
C GLN A 77 11.55 16.68 -1.70
N ALA A 78 11.21 16.21 -2.90
CA ALA A 78 11.40 14.81 -3.28
C ALA A 78 12.90 14.42 -3.33
N GLU A 79 13.75 15.26 -3.90
CA GLU A 79 15.21 15.05 -3.92
C GLU A 79 15.83 15.14 -2.50
N GLN A 80 15.28 15.97 -1.63
CA GLN A 80 15.69 16.05 -0.23
C GLN A 80 15.36 14.76 0.52
N THR A 81 14.19 14.15 0.29
CA THR A 81 13.85 12.87 0.92
C THR A 81 14.82 11.75 0.57
N THR A 82 15.25 11.63 -0.69
CA THR A 82 16.28 10.64 -1.06
C THR A 82 17.66 11.05 -0.54
N GLY A 83 17.97 12.35 -0.50
CA GLY A 83 19.19 12.88 0.08
C GLY A 83 19.37 12.51 1.55
N TRP A 84 18.31 12.50 2.36
CA TRP A 84 18.40 12.11 3.77
C TRP A 84 18.67 10.62 4.00
N LEU A 85 18.23 9.73 3.10
CA LEU A 85 18.53 8.30 3.22
C LEU A 85 19.88 7.93 2.61
N TRP A 86 20.20 8.54 1.47
CA TRP A 86 21.27 8.09 0.59
C TRP A 86 22.27 9.18 0.27
N GLU A 87 22.50 10.10 1.22
CA GLU A 87 23.42 11.25 1.09
C GLU A 87 24.79 10.89 0.53
N ARG A 88 25.30 9.71 0.91
CA ARG A 88 26.66 9.25 0.57
C ARG A 88 26.77 8.53 -0.77
N TYR A 89 25.66 8.35 -1.48
CA TYR A 89 25.61 7.56 -2.70
C TYR A 89 25.49 8.44 -3.94
N GLU A 90 26.11 7.99 -5.03
CA GLU A 90 25.92 8.60 -6.34
C GLU A 90 24.47 8.46 -6.79
N ARG A 91 23.95 9.52 -7.41
CA ARG A 91 22.56 9.64 -7.87
C ARG A 91 22.55 10.14 -9.30
N GLU A 92 21.97 9.35 -10.19
CA GLU A 92 21.67 9.78 -11.55
C GLU A 92 20.20 10.18 -11.61
N VAL A 93 19.91 11.37 -12.13
CA VAL A 93 18.54 11.87 -12.29
C VAL A 93 18.16 11.83 -13.77
N ARG A 94 16.99 11.27 -14.07
CA ARG A 94 16.41 11.25 -15.42
C ARG A 94 15.01 11.81 -15.39
N GLU A 95 14.72 12.79 -16.25
CA GLU A 95 13.36 13.25 -16.47
C GLU A 95 12.54 12.16 -17.17
N LEU A 96 11.28 12.05 -16.81
CA LEU A 96 10.34 11.09 -17.39
C LEU A 96 9.17 11.83 -17.98
N GLY A 97 8.73 11.43 -19.17
CA GLY A 97 7.46 11.86 -19.73
C GLY A 97 6.30 10.93 -19.34
N PRO A 98 5.05 11.30 -19.67
CA PRO A 98 3.86 10.49 -19.37
C PRO A 98 3.88 9.12 -20.06
N GLU A 99 4.62 8.97 -21.17
CA GLU A 99 4.78 7.72 -21.90
C GLU A 99 5.42 6.61 -21.05
N ARG A 100 6.24 6.96 -20.06
CA ARG A 100 6.79 6.00 -19.08
C ARG A 100 5.68 5.23 -18.36
N PHE A 101 4.54 5.87 -18.16
CA PHE A 101 3.37 5.32 -17.49
C PHE A 101 2.30 4.83 -18.47
N ARG A 102 2.62 4.74 -19.77
CA ARG A 102 1.66 4.43 -20.85
C ARG A 102 0.50 5.44 -20.93
N ALA A 103 0.76 6.70 -20.60
CA ALA A 103 -0.16 7.81 -20.78
C ALA A 103 0.25 8.69 -21.96
N ARG A 104 -0.70 9.42 -22.55
CA ARG A 104 -0.43 10.34 -23.68
C ARG A 104 -0.09 11.74 -23.19
N SER A 105 -0.56 12.11 -22.02
CA SER A 105 -0.34 13.41 -21.38
C SER A 105 -0.28 13.26 -19.87
N TRP A 106 0.22 14.28 -19.17
CA TRP A 106 0.16 14.33 -17.72
C TRP A 106 -1.27 14.34 -17.20
N GLU A 107 -2.19 14.99 -17.94
CA GLU A 107 -3.60 15.02 -17.61
C GLU A 107 -4.21 13.63 -17.53
N ASP A 108 -3.85 12.71 -18.43
CA ASP A 108 -4.34 11.33 -18.44
C ASP A 108 -4.12 10.63 -17.08
N LEU A 109 -3.07 10.99 -16.34
CA LEU A 109 -2.71 10.40 -15.05
C LEU A 109 -3.54 10.91 -13.87
N TRP A 110 -4.41 11.91 -14.06
CA TRP A 110 -5.28 12.40 -12.99
C TRP A 110 -6.63 11.68 -12.97
N HIS A 111 -7.17 11.41 -11.79
CA HIS A 111 -8.54 10.92 -11.67
C HIS A 111 -9.53 11.99 -12.19
N PRO A 112 -10.60 11.63 -12.92
CA PRO A 112 -11.52 12.61 -13.52
C PRO A 112 -12.04 13.66 -12.54
N GLN A 113 -12.44 13.24 -11.34
CA GLN A 113 -12.92 14.16 -10.29
C GLN A 113 -11.81 15.04 -9.70
N ALA A 114 -10.56 14.54 -9.68
CA ALA A 114 -9.41 15.34 -9.26
C ALA A 114 -9.12 16.45 -10.28
N ARG A 115 -9.21 16.12 -11.58
CA ARG A 115 -8.99 17.07 -12.67
C ARG A 115 -9.91 18.27 -12.56
N GLU A 116 -11.19 18.04 -12.27
CA GLU A 116 -12.16 19.12 -12.09
C GLU A 116 -11.78 20.07 -10.94
N ARG A 117 -11.28 19.53 -9.84
CA ARG A 117 -10.91 20.29 -8.63
C ARG A 117 -9.55 20.97 -8.71
N ARG A 118 -8.64 20.46 -9.54
CA ARG A 118 -7.20 20.82 -9.56
C ARG A 118 -6.68 21.12 -10.96
N ARG A 119 -7.51 21.73 -11.81
CA ARG A 119 -7.14 22.09 -13.20
C ARG A 119 -5.87 22.94 -13.26
N ASP A 120 -5.67 23.79 -12.26
CA ASP A 120 -4.49 24.66 -12.10
C ASP A 120 -3.17 23.88 -11.98
N LEU A 121 -3.21 22.63 -11.51
CA LEU A 121 -2.03 21.80 -11.31
C LEU A 121 -1.71 20.84 -12.45
N ILE A 122 -2.67 20.55 -13.32
CA ILE A 122 -2.50 19.57 -14.40
C ILE A 122 -1.34 19.97 -15.33
N ALA A 123 -1.26 21.26 -15.69
CA ALA A 123 -0.22 21.79 -16.58
C ALA A 123 1.20 21.71 -15.98
N ARG A 124 1.31 21.48 -14.67
CA ARG A 124 2.58 21.35 -13.93
C ARG A 124 3.04 19.89 -13.80
N GLY A 125 2.31 18.95 -14.39
CA GLY A 125 2.66 17.53 -14.35
C GLY A 125 4.08 17.29 -14.86
N HIS A 126 4.85 16.53 -14.09
CA HIS A 126 6.20 16.11 -14.41
C HIS A 126 6.56 14.87 -13.59
N ALA A 127 7.61 14.16 -13.99
CA ALA A 127 8.17 13.08 -13.20
C ALA A 127 9.67 12.96 -13.43
N PHE A 128 10.36 12.38 -12.45
CA PHE A 128 11.76 12.03 -12.60
C PHE A 128 12.06 10.70 -11.90
N GLN A 129 13.12 10.04 -12.35
CA GLN A 129 13.74 8.90 -11.69
C GLN A 129 15.09 9.32 -11.10
N GLN A 130 15.36 8.85 -9.90
CA GLN A 130 16.69 8.81 -9.28
C GLN A 130 17.16 7.36 -9.19
N GLU A 131 18.22 7.05 -9.92
CA GLU A 131 18.97 5.80 -9.76
C GLU A 131 20.08 6.06 -8.74
N ILE A 132 20.01 5.39 -7.59
CA ILE A 132 20.94 5.56 -6.46
C ILE A 132 21.82 4.32 -6.36
N ARG A 133 23.14 4.47 -6.53
CA ARG A 133 24.08 3.33 -6.47
C ARG A 133 24.52 3.03 -5.04
N THR A 134 24.06 1.92 -4.48
CA THR A 134 24.22 1.59 -3.05
C THR A 134 25.45 0.75 -2.70
N GLY A 135 26.41 0.60 -3.61
CA GLY A 135 27.66 -0.14 -3.38
C GLY A 135 28.28 -0.70 -4.66
N PRO A 136 29.33 -1.54 -4.55
CA PRO A 136 29.95 -2.19 -5.70
C PRO A 136 28.99 -3.21 -6.36
N GLY A 137 28.93 -3.21 -7.69
CA GLY A 137 28.07 -4.13 -8.48
C GLY A 137 26.70 -3.53 -8.83
N PRO A 138 25.73 -4.33 -9.30
CA PRO A 138 24.46 -3.84 -9.85
C PRO A 138 23.44 -3.40 -8.78
N ARG A 139 23.85 -3.16 -7.53
CA ARG A 139 22.94 -2.79 -6.44
C ARG A 139 22.57 -1.32 -6.52
N HIS A 140 21.43 -1.05 -7.14
CA HIS A 140 20.84 0.28 -7.22
C HIS A 140 19.48 0.31 -6.52
N VAL A 141 19.07 1.51 -6.14
CA VAL A 141 17.71 1.83 -5.73
C VAL A 141 17.13 2.77 -6.77
N ASP A 142 15.95 2.45 -7.29
CA ASP A 142 15.18 3.35 -8.13
C ASP A 142 14.13 4.09 -7.31
N PHE A 143 14.24 5.40 -7.28
CA PHE A 143 13.21 6.28 -6.76
C PHE A 143 12.53 7.03 -7.91
N TYR A 144 11.21 6.99 -7.94
CA TYR A 144 10.40 7.73 -8.90
C TYR A 144 9.58 8.77 -8.14
N PHE A 145 9.64 10.02 -8.58
CA PHE A 145 8.71 11.05 -8.16
C PHE A 145 7.79 11.41 -9.31
N VAL A 146 6.48 11.50 -9.06
CA VAL A 146 5.47 11.83 -10.06
C VAL A 146 4.56 12.94 -9.51
N PHE A 147 4.64 14.12 -10.10
CA PHE A 147 3.79 15.27 -9.74
C PHE A 147 2.42 15.15 -10.43
N VAL A 148 1.56 14.28 -9.90
CA VAL A 148 0.20 14.06 -10.39
C VAL A 148 -0.71 13.59 -9.25
N ASP A 149 -2.00 13.47 -9.51
CA ASP A 149 -2.91 12.79 -8.60
C ASP A 149 -2.56 11.31 -8.43
N ALA A 150 -2.27 10.94 -7.19
CA ALA A 150 -1.91 9.59 -6.81
C ALA A 150 -3.01 8.56 -7.11
N ILE A 151 -4.29 8.94 -6.92
CA ILE A 151 -5.41 8.02 -7.16
C ILE A 151 -5.52 7.69 -8.65
N GLY A 152 -5.42 8.70 -9.51
CA GLY A 152 -5.44 8.57 -10.96
C GLY A 152 -4.23 7.84 -11.54
N LEU A 153 -3.05 7.97 -10.92
CA LEU A 153 -1.82 7.35 -11.40
C LEU A 153 -1.84 5.82 -11.27
N TRP A 154 -2.47 5.29 -10.23
CA TRP A 154 -2.49 3.84 -9.94
C TRP A 154 -2.79 2.92 -11.13
N PRO A 155 -3.90 3.08 -11.87
CA PRO A 155 -4.20 2.22 -13.03
C PRO A 155 -3.16 2.30 -14.14
N PHE A 156 -2.42 3.42 -14.26
CA PHE A 156 -1.33 3.55 -15.23
C PHE A 156 -0.08 2.79 -14.78
N LEU A 157 0.27 2.83 -13.49
CA LEU A 157 1.38 2.03 -12.95
C LEU A 157 1.17 0.53 -13.22
N VAL A 158 -0.03 0.03 -12.88
CA VAL A 158 -0.38 -1.38 -13.08
C VAL A 158 -0.30 -1.76 -14.56
N ARG A 159 -0.87 -0.93 -15.45
CA ARG A 159 -0.80 -1.17 -16.91
C ARG A 159 0.61 -1.07 -17.46
N ALA A 160 1.47 -0.23 -16.89
CA ALA A 160 2.88 -0.11 -17.26
C ALA A 160 3.75 -1.27 -16.73
N GLY A 161 3.17 -2.19 -15.94
CA GLY A 161 3.90 -3.29 -15.31
C GLY A 161 4.63 -2.90 -14.02
N MET A 162 4.48 -1.66 -13.56
CA MET A 162 4.99 -1.17 -12.27
C MET A 162 4.00 -1.54 -11.17
N LYS A 163 3.95 -2.83 -10.81
CA LYS A 163 2.98 -3.41 -9.88
C LYS A 163 3.47 -3.31 -8.43
N PRO A 164 2.94 -2.42 -7.58
CA PRO A 164 3.46 -2.24 -6.22
C PRO A 164 3.13 -3.43 -5.32
N ASP A 165 4.11 -3.88 -4.55
CA ASP A 165 3.97 -4.93 -3.51
C ASP A 165 3.54 -4.33 -2.18
N VAL A 166 3.87 -3.06 -1.97
CA VAL A 166 3.59 -2.29 -0.76
C VAL A 166 2.90 -0.98 -1.14
N VAL A 167 1.80 -0.66 -0.46
CA VAL A 167 1.17 0.67 -0.55
C VAL A 167 1.14 1.33 0.83
N VAL A 168 1.54 2.59 0.91
CA VAL A 168 1.38 3.38 2.13
C VAL A 168 0.01 4.05 2.11
N LEU A 169 -0.78 3.85 3.15
CA LEU A 169 -2.05 4.52 3.36
C LEU A 169 -1.90 5.49 4.52
N GLN A 170 -1.89 6.78 4.22
CA GLN A 170 -1.94 7.85 5.19
C GLN A 170 -2.72 9.02 4.60
N ASP A 171 -3.83 9.38 5.23
CA ASP A 171 -4.64 10.50 4.74
C ASP A 171 -4.02 11.81 5.23
N HIS A 172 -3.42 12.58 4.31
CA HIS A 172 -2.78 13.87 4.62
C HIS A 172 -3.74 15.06 4.50
N GLY A 173 -5.04 14.79 4.27
CA GLY A 173 -6.04 15.81 3.92
C GLY A 173 -5.76 16.46 2.57
N PHE A 174 -6.29 17.66 2.33
CA PHE A 174 -6.16 18.35 1.04
C PHE A 174 -4.72 18.74 0.65
N GLY A 175 -3.76 18.55 1.57
CA GLY A 175 -2.33 18.79 1.37
C GLY A 175 -1.57 17.69 0.61
N GLY A 176 -2.19 16.53 0.33
CA GLY A 176 -1.57 15.45 -0.45
C GLY A 176 -2.57 14.54 -1.17
N ASN A 177 -3.85 14.65 -0.85
CA ASN A 177 -4.92 13.83 -1.43
C ASN A 177 -6.24 14.62 -1.53
N TRP A 178 -6.94 14.49 -2.66
CA TRP A 178 -8.24 15.15 -2.87
C TRP A 178 -9.43 14.28 -2.40
N ASP A 179 -9.15 13.01 -2.09
CA ASP A 179 -10.04 12.01 -1.50
C ASP A 179 -9.20 11.08 -0.59
N ALA A 180 -9.83 10.35 0.32
CA ALA A 180 -9.14 9.43 1.22
C ALA A 180 -8.57 8.20 0.48
N PHE A 181 -7.45 7.69 0.99
CA PHE A 181 -6.72 6.55 0.42
C PHE A 181 -7.20 5.21 0.99
N GLY A 182 -7.68 5.19 2.23
CA GLY A 182 -8.10 3.99 2.94
C GLY A 182 -9.51 3.50 2.62
N LYS A 183 -9.95 2.47 3.36
CA LYS A 183 -11.32 1.90 3.31
C LYS A 183 -11.78 1.48 1.91
N THR A 184 -12.95 1.98 1.49
CA THR A 184 -13.66 1.69 0.24
C THR A 184 -13.78 2.94 -0.63
N GLU A 185 -12.86 3.89 -0.45
CA GLU A 185 -12.88 5.20 -1.10
C GLU A 185 -12.30 5.12 -2.53
N LYS A 186 -12.11 6.28 -3.18
CA LYS A 186 -11.73 6.34 -4.59
C LYS A 186 -10.45 5.58 -4.92
N PHE A 187 -9.47 5.57 -4.01
CA PHE A 187 -8.25 4.80 -4.26
C PHE A 187 -8.52 3.28 -4.25
N TYR A 188 -9.31 2.79 -3.31
CA TYR A 188 -9.77 1.39 -3.30
C TYR A 188 -10.53 1.02 -4.58
N GLU A 189 -11.39 1.91 -5.08
CA GLU A 189 -12.08 1.69 -6.37
C GLU A 189 -11.10 1.52 -7.53
N GLN A 190 -10.04 2.33 -7.59
CA GLN A 190 -9.02 2.22 -8.64
C GLN A 190 -8.19 0.94 -8.51
N VAL A 191 -7.87 0.52 -7.28
CA VAL A 191 -7.20 -0.76 -7.01
C VAL A 191 -8.05 -1.93 -7.50
N LYS A 192 -9.34 -1.92 -7.16
CA LYS A 192 -10.30 -2.92 -7.62
C LYS A 192 -10.42 -2.97 -9.14
N LYS A 193 -10.55 -1.80 -9.80
CA LYS A 193 -10.65 -1.70 -11.27
C LYS A 193 -9.38 -2.17 -11.99
N ALA A 194 -8.21 -1.85 -11.44
CA ALA A 194 -6.93 -2.23 -12.03
C ALA A 194 -6.59 -3.72 -11.83
N GLY A 195 -7.25 -4.41 -10.90
CA GLY A 195 -7.09 -5.86 -10.68
C GLY A 195 -5.76 -6.26 -10.04
N HIS A 196 -4.98 -5.30 -9.55
CA HIS A 196 -3.72 -5.55 -8.83
C HIS A 196 -3.87 -5.15 -7.37
N TRP A 197 -3.59 -6.08 -6.46
CA TRP A 197 -3.64 -5.87 -5.01
C TRP A 197 -2.24 -6.06 -4.43
N PRO A 198 -1.66 -5.08 -3.73
CA PRO A 198 -0.35 -5.23 -3.08
C PRO A 198 -0.41 -6.31 -2.00
N GLU A 199 0.68 -7.02 -1.75
CA GLU A 199 0.72 -8.00 -0.64
C GLU A 199 0.62 -7.31 0.72
N HIS A 200 1.16 -6.09 0.83
CA HIS A 200 1.23 -5.34 2.08
C HIS A 200 0.66 -3.92 1.96
N LEU A 201 0.06 -3.47 3.06
CA LEU A 201 -0.24 -2.06 3.29
C LEU A 201 0.53 -1.57 4.51
N LEU A 202 1.09 -0.38 4.45
CA LEU A 202 1.54 0.34 5.63
C LEU A 202 0.51 1.40 5.96
N VAL A 203 -0.25 1.20 7.03
CA VAL A 203 -1.46 1.99 7.32
C VAL A 203 -1.24 2.86 8.55
N ALA A 204 -1.45 4.16 8.39
CA ALA A 204 -1.43 5.14 9.47
C ALA A 204 -2.72 5.13 10.29
N GLU A 205 -2.63 5.53 11.57
CA GLU A 205 -3.76 5.54 12.50
C GLU A 205 -4.89 6.51 12.12
N ASN A 206 -4.61 7.48 11.25
CA ASN A 206 -5.60 8.44 10.75
C ASN A 206 -6.38 7.93 9.52
N THR A 207 -6.09 6.72 9.05
CA THR A 207 -6.82 6.06 7.97
C THR A 207 -7.12 4.60 8.32
N ARG A 208 -7.68 3.83 7.39
CA ARG A 208 -8.01 2.41 7.60
C ARG A 208 -7.53 1.55 6.44
N PRO A 209 -7.17 0.28 6.71
CA PRO A 209 -6.79 -0.64 5.65
C PRO A 209 -7.95 -0.85 4.66
N TRP A 210 -7.61 -1.31 3.46
CA TRP A 210 -8.60 -1.84 2.54
C TRP A 210 -9.20 -3.15 3.06
N PRO A 211 -10.46 -3.47 2.70
CA PRO A 211 -11.04 -4.79 2.94
C PRO A 211 -10.14 -5.94 2.49
N GLY A 212 -10.06 -7.00 3.30
CA GLY A 212 -9.23 -8.19 3.01
C GLY A 212 -7.78 -8.10 3.48
N TYR A 213 -7.43 -7.09 4.29
CA TYR A 213 -6.11 -6.95 4.91
C TYR A 213 -6.19 -7.04 6.43
N GLN A 214 -5.26 -7.79 7.03
CA GLN A 214 -5.18 -8.01 8.48
C GLN A 214 -3.87 -7.45 9.06
N PRO A 215 -3.90 -6.88 10.28
CA PRO A 215 -2.70 -6.36 10.91
C PRO A 215 -1.75 -7.51 11.22
N VAL A 216 -0.50 -7.38 10.79
CA VAL A 216 0.59 -8.34 11.07
C VAL A 216 1.68 -7.73 11.94
N SER A 217 1.58 -6.43 12.23
CA SER A 217 2.40 -5.74 13.21
C SER A 217 1.60 -4.75 14.04
N LYS A 218 2.14 -4.34 15.19
CA LYS A 218 1.60 -3.25 16.00
C LYS A 218 1.92 -1.88 15.38
N ALA A 219 1.08 -0.89 15.68
CA ALA A 219 1.30 0.47 15.20
C ALA A 219 2.40 1.18 16.01
N ILE A 220 3.41 1.73 15.33
CA ILE A 220 4.52 2.46 15.96
C ILE A 220 4.81 3.78 15.24
N TYR A 221 5.49 4.69 15.93
CA TYR A 221 6.16 5.83 15.29
C TYR A 221 7.39 5.34 14.54
N GLN A 222 7.64 5.92 13.37
CA GLN A 222 8.82 5.63 12.56
C GLN A 222 9.71 6.86 12.52
N LYS A 223 11.04 6.66 12.47
CA LYS A 223 11.97 7.75 12.21
C LYS A 223 11.75 8.29 10.79
N GLY A 224 11.73 9.61 10.63
CA GLY A 224 11.56 10.26 9.33
C GLY A 224 10.11 10.47 8.88
N GLN A 225 9.15 10.36 9.81
CA GLN A 225 7.74 10.61 9.53
C GLN A 225 7.40 12.09 9.43
N MET A 226 6.54 12.41 8.48
CA MET A 226 5.81 13.68 8.42
C MET A 226 4.50 13.53 9.24
N HIS A 227 4.19 14.53 10.07
CA HIS A 227 3.01 14.59 10.97
C HIS A 227 2.93 13.57 12.11
N GLY A 228 3.88 12.64 12.23
CA GLY A 228 3.98 11.76 13.40
C GLY A 228 2.76 10.87 13.60
N HIS A 229 2.31 10.16 12.57
CA HIS A 229 1.26 9.15 12.72
C HIS A 229 1.86 7.77 12.97
N ARG A 230 1.30 7.05 13.96
CA ARG A 230 1.67 5.64 14.14
C ARG A 230 1.19 4.81 12.96
N ARG A 231 2.04 3.89 12.47
CA ARG A 231 1.71 3.01 11.35
C ARG A 231 1.92 1.55 11.69
N ALA A 232 1.04 0.70 11.18
CA ALA A 232 1.13 -0.75 11.25
C ALA A 232 1.17 -1.36 9.85
N ILE A 233 1.81 -2.53 9.73
CA ILE A 233 1.81 -3.32 8.51
C ILE A 233 0.58 -4.21 8.53
N TYR A 234 -0.15 -4.19 7.43
CA TYR A 234 -1.22 -5.12 7.15
C TYR A 234 -0.81 -6.00 5.98
N ARG A 235 -1.25 -7.25 6.00
CA ARG A 235 -1.03 -8.21 4.92
C ARG A 235 -2.36 -8.66 4.34
N LYS A 236 -2.39 -8.84 3.03
CA LYS A 236 -3.53 -9.42 2.32
C LYS A 236 -3.83 -10.82 2.87
N GLU A 237 -5.09 -11.11 3.12
CA GLU A 237 -5.53 -12.45 3.53
C GLU A 237 -5.36 -13.46 2.39
N LYS A 238 -4.73 -14.60 2.66
CA LYS A 238 -4.60 -15.71 1.69
C LYS A 238 -5.94 -16.31 1.25
N LYS A 239 -7.01 -16.09 2.03
CA LYS A 239 -8.39 -16.55 1.72
C LYS A 239 -9.23 -15.52 0.97
N ALA A 240 -8.69 -14.33 0.67
CA ALA A 240 -9.32 -13.40 -0.27
C ALA A 240 -9.01 -13.83 -1.72
N ASP A 241 -9.34 -15.07 -2.06
CA ASP A 241 -9.75 -15.38 -3.42
C ASP A 241 -11.02 -14.57 -3.63
N ARG A 242 -10.84 -13.40 -4.25
CA ARG A 242 -11.83 -12.48 -4.83
C ARG A 242 -13.05 -12.22 -3.93
N PRO A 243 -13.41 -10.98 -3.55
CA PRO A 243 -14.76 -10.76 -3.08
C PRO A 243 -15.73 -11.32 -4.13
N THR A 244 -16.41 -12.42 -3.82
CA THR A 244 -17.63 -12.83 -4.51
C THR A 244 -18.60 -11.69 -4.21
N ILE A 245 -18.61 -10.70 -5.10
CA ILE A 245 -19.68 -9.72 -5.15
C ILE A 245 -20.86 -10.52 -5.68
N PRO A 246 -21.98 -10.61 -4.95
CA PRO A 246 -23.19 -11.17 -5.53
C PRO A 246 -23.52 -10.41 -6.83
N GLY A 247 -23.49 -11.11 -7.98
CA GLY A 247 -23.92 -10.59 -9.27
C GLY A 247 -22.85 -10.08 -10.23
N ILE A 248 -21.55 -10.29 -9.97
CA ILE A 248 -20.49 -9.89 -10.91
C ILE A 248 -19.49 -11.06 -11.05
N TRP A 249 -19.55 -11.72 -12.21
CA TRP A 249 -18.77 -12.86 -12.71
C TRP A 249 -19.25 -14.27 -12.33
N ASP A 250 -20.29 -14.75 -13.02
CA ASP A 250 -20.38 -16.17 -13.41
C ASP A 250 -19.62 -16.31 -14.74
N ASP A 251 -18.32 -16.61 -14.67
CA ASP A 251 -17.49 -16.90 -15.84
C ASP A 251 -17.90 -18.21 -16.56
N GLU A 252 -18.89 -18.95 -16.05
CA GLU A 252 -19.53 -20.07 -16.77
C GLU A 252 -20.55 -19.62 -17.82
N ALA A 253 -21.16 -18.43 -17.68
CA ALA A 253 -22.18 -17.97 -18.64
C ALA A 253 -21.60 -17.44 -19.96
N LEU A 254 -20.32 -17.08 -20.01
CA LEU A 254 -19.65 -16.61 -21.24
C LEU A 254 -19.04 -17.74 -22.06
N MET A 255 -18.83 -18.93 -21.48
CA MET A 255 -18.38 -20.12 -22.21
C MET A 255 -19.55 -20.85 -22.90
N GLU A 256 -20.79 -20.73 -22.41
CA GLU A 256 -21.98 -21.30 -23.08
C GLU A 256 -22.44 -20.49 -24.31
N MET A 257 -22.10 -19.20 -24.41
CA MET A 257 -22.45 -18.39 -25.59
C MET A 257 -21.43 -18.50 -26.74
N ALA A 258 -20.30 -19.18 -26.54
CA ALA A 258 -19.32 -19.47 -27.59
C ALA A 258 -19.56 -20.82 -28.30
N GLY A 259 -20.72 -21.45 -28.06
CA GLY A 259 -21.20 -22.62 -28.79
C GLY A 259 -21.51 -22.32 -30.26
N VAL A 260 -20.47 -22.06 -31.06
CA VAL A 260 -20.53 -22.14 -32.51
C VAL A 260 -20.71 -23.62 -32.85
N SER A 261 -21.94 -23.93 -33.25
CA SER A 261 -22.36 -25.22 -33.77
C SER A 261 -21.44 -25.67 -34.89
N GLY A 262 -20.78 -26.82 -34.69
CA GLY A 262 -20.33 -27.64 -35.79
C GLY A 262 -21.56 -28.25 -36.48
N ARG A 263 -21.81 -27.84 -37.72
CA ARG A 263 -22.32 -28.63 -38.84
C ARG A 263 -22.02 -27.90 -40.13
#